data_AF-V4IY13-F1
#
_entry.id   AF-V4IY13-F1
#
_cell.length_a   1.000
_cell.length_b   1.000
_cell.length_c   1.000
_cell.angle_alpha   90.00
_cell.angle_beta   90.00
_cell.angle_gamma   90.00
#
_symmetry.space_group_name_H-M   'P 1'
#
loop_
_entity.id
_entity.type
_entity.pdbx_description
1 polymer ?
#
loop_
_entity_poly.entity_id
_entity_poly.type
_entity_poly.pdbx_seq_one_letter_code
_entity_poly.pdbx_strand_id
1 'polypeptide(L)' 'MKNTETFRDAVTRVLEWEFDRVIPGHGELIESGGKDAVRDGFQWILT' A
#
# COMPACT_ATOMS: atom_id res chain seq x y z
N MET A 1 -10.73 8.09 -12.49
CA MET A 1 -10.49 6.64 -12.61
C MET A 1 -11.66 5.91 -11.96
N LYS A 2 -12.17 4.80 -12.51
CA LYS A 2 -13.25 4.06 -11.85
C LYS A 2 -12.74 3.48 -10.52
N ASN A 3 -13.57 3.46 -9.48
CA ASN A 3 -13.29 2.91 -8.13
C ASN A 3 -12.22 3.62 -7.30
N THR A 4 -11.98 4.92 -7.53
CA THR A 4 -10.98 5.72 -6.78
C THR A 4 -11.22 5.68 -5.27
N GLU A 5 -12.48 5.83 -4.84
CA GLU A 5 -12.88 5.82 -3.42
C GLU A 5 -12.66 4.46 -2.77
N THR A 6 -13.22 3.39 -3.36
CA THR A 6 -13.05 2.02 -2.86
C THR A 6 -11.58 1.58 -2.86
N PHE A 7 -10.78 2.08 -3.81
CA PHE A 7 -9.35 1.79 -3.84
C PHE A 7 -8.60 2.52 -2.72
N ARG A 8 -8.90 3.81 -2.48
CA ARG A 8 -8.36 4.56 -1.34
C ARG A 8 -8.67 3.86 -0.02
N ASP A 9 -9.91 3.43 0.19
CA ASP A 9 -10.33 2.74 1.42
C ASP A 9 -9.57 1.42 1.63
N ALA A 10 -9.37 0.65 0.56
CA ALA A 10 -8.62 -0.59 0.61
C ALA A 10 -7.15 -0.35 1.01
N VAL A 11 -6.49 0.66 0.42
CA VAL A 11 -5.11 1.03 0.77
C VAL A 11 -5.01 1.50 2.23
N THR A 12 -5.92 2.37 2.67
CA THR A 12 -5.99 2.83 4.07
C THR A 12 -6.12 1.66 5.03
N ARG A 13 -7.00 0.70 4.75
CA ARG A 13 -7.24 -0.46 5.61
C ARG A 13 -6.05 -1.41 5.69
N VAL A 14 -5.25 -1.54 4.63
CA VAL A 14 -3.99 -2.29 4.68
C VAL A 14 -2.96 -1.57 5.55
N LEU A 15 -2.86 -0.24 5.45
CA LEU A 15 -1.92 0.56 6.25
C LEU A 15 -2.21 0.54 7.76
N GLU A 16 -3.44 0.20 8.16
CA GLU A 16 -3.81 -0.02 9.57
C GLU A 16 -3.24 -1.32 10.17
N TRP A 17 -2.81 -2.29 9.34
CA TRP A 17 -2.25 -3.54 9.83
C TRP A 17 -0.85 -3.35 10.40
N GLU A 18 -0.43 -4.23 11.32
CA GLU A 18 0.96 -4.31 11.76
C GLU A 18 1.75 -5.21 10.80
N PHE A 19 2.54 -4.60 9.92
CA PHE A 19 3.41 -5.30 8.95
C PHE A 19 4.69 -4.51 8.68
N ASP A 20 5.74 -5.25 8.32
CA ASP A 20 7.03 -4.71 7.90
C ASP A 20 7.49 -5.24 6.53
N ARG A 21 7.01 -6.44 6.16
CA ARG A 21 7.34 -7.12 4.90
C ARG A 21 6.21 -6.98 3.87
N VAL A 22 6.54 -6.79 2.61
CA VAL A 22 5.58 -6.74 1.49
C VAL A 22 5.99 -7.71 0.40
N ILE A 23 5.08 -8.61 0.04
CA ILE A 23 5.24 -9.56 -1.07
C ILE A 23 4.32 -9.10 -2.21
N PRO A 24 4.81 -8.34 -3.20
CA PRO A 24 3.97 -7.87 -4.29
C PRO A 24 3.65 -9.02 -5.25
N GLY A 25 2.54 -8.90 -5.99
CA GLY A 25 2.20 -9.85 -7.05
C GLY A 25 3.22 -9.85 -8.20
N HIS A 26 3.94 -8.76 -8.38
CA HIS A 26 5.04 -8.60 -9.34
C HIS A 26 6.12 -7.67 -8.78
N GLY A 27 7.38 -7.93 -9.11
CA GLY A 27 8.52 -7.13 -8.67
C GLY A 27 9.28 -7.76 -7.51
N GLU A 28 10.02 -6.93 -6.79
CA GLU A 28 10.92 -7.37 -5.72
C GLU A 28 10.20 -7.48 -4.37
N LEU A 29 10.64 -8.44 -3.57
CA LEU A 29 10.23 -8.56 -2.18
C LEU A 29 10.79 -7.39 -1.36
N ILE A 30 9.95 -6.77 -0.54
CA ILE A 30 10.39 -5.78 0.44
C ILE A 30 10.45 -6.47 1.80
N GLU A 31 11.65 -6.71 2.32
CA GLU A 31 11.85 -7.45 3.57
C GLU A 31 11.57 -6.61 4.83
N SER A 32 11.84 -5.32 4.78
CA SER A 32 11.62 -4.35 5.87
C SER A 32 11.25 -2.97 5.33
N GLY A 33 10.59 -2.14 6.14
CA GLY A 33 10.13 -0.81 5.74
C GLY A 33 8.84 -0.83 4.91
N GLY A 34 8.09 -1.92 4.96
CA GLY A 34 6.93 -2.18 4.11
C GLY A 34 5.82 -1.13 4.24
N LYS A 35 5.56 -0.63 5.45
CA LYS A 35 4.55 0.43 5.67
C LYS A 35 4.86 1.69 4.88
N ASP A 36 6.12 2.11 4.88
CA ASP A 36 6.55 3.32 4.20
C ASP A 36 6.53 3.11 2.68
N ALA A 37 7.02 1.95 2.21
CA ALA A 37 6.97 1.63 0.79
C ALA A 37 5.53 1.59 0.22
N VAL A 38 4.56 1.03 0.97
CA VAL A 38 3.14 1.04 0.57
C VAL A 38 2.58 2.46 0.58
N ARG A 39 2.90 3.26 1.60
CA ARG A 39 2.44 4.65 1.69
C ARG A 39 2.96 5.49 0.52
N ASP A 40 4.25 5.38 0.21
CA ASP A 40 4.91 6.14 -0.86
C ASP A 40 4.40 5.70 -2.24
N GLY A 41 4.29 4.39 -2.47
CA GLY A 41 3.80 3.84 -3.74
C GLY A 41 2.35 4.20 -4.07
N PHE A 42 1.51 4.42 -3.04
CA PHE A 42 0.12 4.82 -3.19
C PHE A 42 -0.16 6.27 -2.78
N GLN A 43 0.86 7.11 -2.61
CA GLN A 43 0.68 8.51 -2.20
C GLN A 43 -0.31 9.26 -3.13
N TRP A 44 -0.27 8.95 -4.43
CA TRP A 44 -1.12 9.56 -5.45
C TRP A 44 -2.63 9.39 -5.22
N ILE A 45 -3.06 8.35 -4.48
CA ILE A 45 -4.47 8.11 -4.14
C ILE A 45 -4.78 8.52 -2.70
N LEU A 46 -3.77 8.65 -1.84
CA LEU A 46 -3.95 9.03 -0.43
C LEU A 46 -4.03 10.55 -0.21
N THR A 47 -3.85 11.34 -1.28
CA THR A 47 -4.07 12.81 -1.28
C THR A 47 -5.50 13.17 -1.65
#